data_AF-A0A355GUJ3-F1
#
_entry.id   AF-A0A355GUJ3-F1
#
_cell.length_a   1.000
_cell.length_b   1.000
_cell.length_c   1.000
_cell.angle_alpha   90.00
_cell.angle_beta   90.00
_cell.angle_gamma   90.00
#
_symmetry.space_group_name_H-M   'P 1'
#
loop_
_entity.id
_entity.type
_entity.pdbx_description
1 polymer ?
#
loop_
_entity_poly.entity_id
_entity_poly.type
_entity_poly.pdbx_seq_one_letter_code
_entity_poly.pdbx_strand_id
1 'polypeptide(L)'
;MTVAIDGKEQTMQQAGEHQFNVDRNHREKAWHIVQERWLIDRAVLDQLFLEMLALRREIAGNAGFSDFRDYKWRNLSRFTYTPQDCLALHEAIEQEVIPVVRKYTTRKAAQMSIKTLRPWDSNVDALGRKALRPFETVAQLEDGIQRIFNRIDPVLGSHFNRMRDGNLDLESRRNKAPGAYCGGFHQTGKPYIFANVIGVHDDVVTLLHESGHAFHFLESAHLDTIWDKGGMEAVNYEFGEVASMAMELLAAPYIEKEQGGFYEADEARRARNEHLLSIIKFLPYMSVVDSFQHWVYAEAPVQVSAAECDAKWGELWDRFMGWEDWSGLDNEKVSGWHRKLHIFHSPFYYIEYGLAQLGALQIWRNALQDHAKALSQYRYALSLGNTKPLPELYQAAGARLAFDRATVAELMQLVDQQLEKTL
;
A
#
# COMPACT_ATOMS: atom_id res chain seq x y z
N MET A 1 12.62 3.51 -16.12
CA MET A 1 12.70 2.28 -16.93
C MET A 1 11.48 2.20 -17.83
N THR A 2 11.64 1.72 -19.06
CA THR A 2 10.55 1.43 -20.02
C THR A 2 10.73 0.02 -20.57
N VAL A 3 9.65 -0.55 -21.10
CA VAL A 3 9.64 -1.85 -21.78
C VAL A 3 8.88 -1.75 -23.10
N ALA A 4 9.15 -2.66 -24.04
CA ALA A 4 8.40 -2.78 -25.28
C ALA A 4 7.47 -3.99 -25.23
N ILE A 5 6.16 -3.75 -25.24
CA ILE A 5 5.13 -4.80 -25.30
C ILE A 5 4.20 -4.48 -26.48
N ASP A 6 3.93 -5.48 -27.32
CA ASP A 6 3.12 -5.35 -28.54
C ASP A 6 3.55 -4.21 -29.48
N GLY A 7 4.87 -4.00 -29.59
CA GLY A 7 5.47 -2.98 -30.46
C GLY A 7 5.33 -1.54 -29.93
N LYS A 8 4.87 -1.35 -28.70
CA LYS A 8 4.75 -0.04 -28.05
C LYS A 8 5.72 0.06 -26.87
N GLU A 9 6.44 1.18 -26.81
CA GLU A 9 7.21 1.53 -25.60
C GLU A 9 6.24 1.99 -24.50
N GLN A 10 6.38 1.41 -23.33
CA GLN A 10 5.53 1.64 -22.17
C GLN A 10 6.37 1.88 -20.91
N THR A 11 5.86 2.72 -20.01
CA THR A 11 6.36 2.79 -18.63
C THR A 11 6.10 1.48 -17.89
N MET A 12 6.83 1.23 -16.79
CA MET A 12 6.60 0.04 -15.96
C MET A 12 5.16 -0.03 -15.41
N GLN A 13 4.57 1.13 -15.11
CA GLN A 13 3.17 1.27 -14.67
C GLN A 13 2.21 0.84 -15.77
N GLN A 14 2.39 1.36 -16.99
CA GLN A 14 1.57 0.97 -18.14
C GLN A 14 1.71 -0.53 -18.47
N ALA A 15 2.91 -1.09 -18.36
CA ALA A 15 3.14 -2.52 -18.56
C ALA A 15 2.39 -3.40 -17.54
N GLY A 16 2.14 -2.89 -16.33
CA GLY A 16 1.35 -3.56 -15.29
C GLY A 16 -0.09 -3.86 -15.73
N GLU A 17 -0.66 -3.06 -16.63
CA GLU A 17 -2.00 -3.26 -17.19
C GLU A 17 -2.15 -4.64 -17.86
N HIS A 18 -1.07 -5.13 -18.47
CA HIS A 18 -1.08 -6.41 -19.17
C HIS A 18 -1.32 -7.59 -18.23
N GLN A 19 -1.07 -7.45 -16.92
CA GLN A 19 -1.32 -8.49 -15.91
C GLN A 19 -2.81 -8.73 -15.62
N PHE A 20 -3.70 -7.87 -16.14
CA PHE A 20 -5.16 -8.06 -16.04
C PHE A 20 -5.77 -8.67 -17.31
N ASN A 21 -4.97 -8.95 -18.35
CA ASN A 21 -5.47 -9.54 -19.60
C ASN A 21 -6.01 -10.95 -19.36
N VAL A 22 -7.14 -11.32 -19.96
CA VAL A 22 -7.75 -12.65 -19.79
C VAL A 22 -6.93 -13.77 -20.46
N ASP A 23 -6.18 -13.46 -21.52
CA ASP A 23 -5.26 -14.40 -22.16
C ASP A 23 -4.03 -14.63 -21.27
N ARG A 24 -3.88 -15.87 -20.80
CA ARG A 24 -2.78 -16.28 -19.92
C ARG A 24 -1.41 -16.18 -20.59
N ASN A 25 -1.31 -16.52 -21.88
CA ASN A 25 -0.04 -16.46 -22.61
C ASN A 25 0.43 -15.01 -22.75
N HIS A 26 -0.53 -14.10 -22.97
CA HIS A 26 -0.26 -12.66 -23.02
C HIS A 26 0.26 -12.14 -21.68
N ARG A 27 -0.41 -12.49 -20.57
CA ARG A 27 0.03 -12.09 -19.23
C ARG A 27 1.42 -12.61 -18.90
N GLU A 28 1.69 -13.88 -19.19
CA GLU A 28 2.97 -14.55 -18.95
C GLU A 28 4.09 -13.85 -19.73
N LYS A 29 3.90 -13.64 -21.04
CA LYS A 29 4.88 -12.93 -21.88
C LYS A 29 5.15 -11.51 -21.37
N ALA A 30 4.10 -10.76 -21.05
CA ALA A 30 4.25 -9.41 -20.50
C ALA A 30 4.96 -9.40 -19.15
N TRP A 31 4.67 -10.38 -18.29
CA TRP A 31 5.33 -10.54 -17.00
C TRP A 31 6.84 -10.79 -17.18
N HIS A 32 7.23 -11.71 -18.06
CA HIS A 32 8.63 -12.00 -18.34
C HIS A 32 9.38 -10.78 -18.88
N ILE A 33 8.80 -10.04 -19.84
CA ILE A 33 9.40 -8.80 -20.37
C ILE A 33 9.69 -7.80 -19.24
N VAL A 34 8.75 -7.65 -18.30
CA VAL A 34 8.91 -6.75 -17.14
C VAL A 34 10.01 -7.26 -16.20
N GLN A 35 10.07 -8.56 -15.91
CA GLN A 35 11.10 -9.11 -15.04
C GLN A 35 12.50 -9.05 -15.65
N GLU A 36 12.63 -9.38 -16.93
CA GLU A 36 13.89 -9.27 -17.67
C GLU A 36 14.44 -7.85 -17.62
N ARG A 37 13.56 -6.83 -17.74
CA ARG A 37 13.98 -5.43 -17.61
C ARG A 37 14.56 -5.12 -16.23
N TRP A 38 13.95 -5.63 -15.16
CA TRP A 38 14.49 -5.48 -13.80
C TRP A 38 15.82 -6.21 -13.63
N LEU A 39 15.96 -7.41 -14.21
CA LEU A 39 17.19 -8.19 -14.14
C LEU A 39 18.37 -7.53 -14.86
N ILE A 40 18.12 -6.77 -15.94
CA ILE A 40 19.16 -5.99 -16.62
C ILE A 40 19.80 -4.95 -15.68
N ASP A 41 18.99 -4.28 -14.87
CA ASP A 41 19.46 -3.20 -13.98
C ASP A 41 19.89 -3.72 -12.59
N ARG A 42 19.71 -5.03 -12.31
CA ARG A 42 19.96 -5.65 -10.99
C ARG A 42 21.34 -5.33 -10.44
N ALA A 43 22.40 -5.58 -11.20
CA ALA A 43 23.77 -5.37 -10.74
C ALA A 43 24.09 -3.91 -10.38
N VAL A 44 23.45 -2.95 -11.07
CA VAL A 44 23.60 -1.52 -10.76
C VAL A 44 22.89 -1.20 -9.45
N LEU A 45 21.69 -1.73 -9.25
CA LEU A 45 20.92 -1.54 -8.03
C LEU A 45 21.57 -2.24 -6.82
N ASP A 46 22.17 -3.42 -7.02
CA ASP A 46 22.98 -4.13 -6.03
C ASP A 46 24.07 -3.22 -5.48
N GLN A 47 24.90 -2.68 -6.37
CA GLN A 47 26.02 -1.81 -6.02
C GLN A 47 25.54 -0.55 -5.28
N LEU A 48 24.50 0.12 -5.79
CA LEU A 48 23.93 1.31 -5.17
C LEU A 48 23.42 1.01 -3.75
N PHE A 49 22.75 -0.11 -3.55
CA PHE A 49 22.24 -0.47 -2.23
C PHE A 49 23.35 -0.76 -1.23
N LEU A 50 24.39 -1.50 -1.63
CA LEU A 50 25.52 -1.80 -0.76
C LEU A 50 26.29 -0.54 -0.36
N GLU A 51 26.48 0.42 -1.27
CA GLU A 51 27.05 1.73 -0.96
C GLU A 51 26.20 2.50 0.05
N MET A 52 24.88 2.56 -0.17
CA MET A 52 23.96 3.19 0.77
C MET A 52 23.96 2.49 2.14
N LEU A 53 24.02 1.17 2.18
CA LEU A 53 24.06 0.38 3.41
C LEU A 53 25.30 0.72 4.24
N ALA A 54 26.48 0.80 3.61
CA ALA A 54 27.71 1.19 4.27
C ALA A 54 27.61 2.60 4.88
N LEU A 55 27.14 3.58 4.09
CA LEU A 55 26.94 4.95 4.56
C LEU A 55 25.91 5.06 5.69
N ARG A 56 24.83 4.27 5.62
CA ARG A 56 23.80 4.21 6.67
C ARG A 56 24.37 3.67 7.99
N ARG A 57 25.18 2.61 7.93
CA ARG A 57 25.87 2.08 9.11
C ARG A 57 26.84 3.11 9.70
N GLU A 58 27.56 3.86 8.85
CA GLU A 58 28.42 4.96 9.29
C GLU A 58 27.62 6.07 9.99
N ILE A 59 26.48 6.49 9.43
CA ILE A 59 25.57 7.46 10.05
C ILE A 59 25.16 7.01 11.46
N ALA A 60 24.78 5.73 11.61
CA ALA A 60 24.39 5.18 12.90
C ALA A 60 25.54 5.20 13.91
N GLY A 61 26.73 4.76 13.50
CA GLY A 61 27.93 4.78 14.35
C GLY A 61 28.33 6.19 14.78
N ASN A 62 28.31 7.15 13.86
CA ASN A 62 28.58 8.56 14.14
C ASN A 62 27.55 9.19 15.09
N ALA A 63 26.31 8.70 15.07
CA ALA A 63 25.24 9.09 15.99
C ALA A 63 25.26 8.32 17.32
N GLY A 64 26.22 7.42 17.54
CA GLY A 64 26.38 6.65 18.79
C GLY A 64 25.49 5.41 18.91
N PHE A 65 24.90 4.93 17.81
CA PHE A 65 24.08 3.73 17.79
C PHE A 65 24.90 2.50 17.36
N SER A 66 24.54 1.33 17.89
CA SER A 66 25.17 0.05 17.54
C SER A 66 24.81 -0.42 16.14
N ASP A 67 23.61 -0.06 15.66
CA ASP A 67 23.12 -0.42 14.35
C ASP A 67 22.18 0.66 13.77
N PHE A 68 21.91 0.56 12.47
CA PHE A 68 21.10 1.56 11.77
C PHE A 68 19.60 1.43 12.06
N ARG A 69 19.11 0.25 12.48
CA ARG A 69 17.71 0.07 12.86
C ARG A 69 17.38 0.94 14.07
N ASP A 70 18.21 0.87 15.11
CA ASP A 70 17.98 1.61 16.36
C ASP A 70 18.11 3.13 16.14
N TYR A 71 19.07 3.57 15.31
CA TYR A 71 19.15 4.95 14.84
C TYR A 71 17.86 5.37 14.12
N LYS A 72 17.37 4.57 13.16
CA LYS A 72 16.14 4.89 12.41
C LYS A 72 14.91 4.89 13.29
N TRP A 73 14.81 4.01 14.29
CA TRP A 73 13.70 4.01 15.25
C TRP A 73 13.61 5.35 15.99
N ARG A 74 14.75 5.87 16.44
CA ARG A 74 14.83 7.18 17.09
C ARG A 74 14.56 8.33 16.11
N ASN A 75 15.13 8.26 14.90
CA ASN A 75 14.99 9.30 13.87
C ASN A 75 13.55 9.43 13.35
N LEU A 76 12.80 8.33 13.29
CA LEU A 76 11.38 8.30 12.91
C LEU A 76 10.44 8.55 14.10
N SER A 77 10.98 8.92 15.26
CA SER A 77 10.19 9.24 16.45
C SER A 77 9.26 8.10 16.93
N ARG A 78 9.66 6.84 16.72
CA ARG A 78 8.89 5.66 17.12
C ARG A 78 9.04 5.42 18.62
N PHE A 79 8.28 6.15 19.42
CA PHE A 79 8.37 6.12 20.89
C PHE A 79 7.38 5.16 21.56
N THR A 80 6.37 4.69 20.82
CA THR A 80 5.22 3.96 21.38
C THR A 80 5.23 2.48 21.07
N TYR A 81 6.21 2.01 20.29
CA TYR A 81 6.41 0.60 19.95
C TYR A 81 7.87 0.33 19.59
N THR A 82 8.25 -0.93 19.62
CA THR A 82 9.63 -1.41 19.50
C THR A 82 9.78 -2.33 18.27
N PRO A 83 11.03 -2.62 17.84
CA PRO A 83 11.27 -3.67 16.85
C PRO A 83 10.60 -5.01 17.19
N GLN A 84 10.53 -5.37 18.47
CA GLN A 84 9.93 -6.63 18.89
C GLN A 84 8.41 -6.68 18.64
N ASP A 85 7.73 -5.53 18.73
CA ASP A 85 6.30 -5.43 18.40
C ASP A 85 6.07 -5.68 16.91
N CYS A 86 6.96 -5.19 16.03
CA CYS A 86 6.90 -5.48 14.59
C CYS A 86 7.10 -6.96 14.30
N LEU A 87 8.07 -7.61 14.96
CA LEU A 87 8.30 -9.04 14.81
C LEU A 87 7.10 -9.86 15.29
N ALA A 88 6.47 -9.47 16.41
CA ALA A 88 5.24 -10.10 16.88
C ALA A 88 4.08 -9.95 15.88
N LEU A 89 3.98 -8.78 15.22
CA LEU A 89 3.01 -8.58 14.16
C LEU A 89 3.30 -9.46 12.93
N HIS A 90 4.56 -9.65 12.55
CA HIS A 90 4.91 -10.57 11.46
C HIS A 90 4.47 -12.01 11.75
N GLU A 91 4.67 -12.48 12.98
CA GLU A 91 4.20 -13.80 13.42
C GLU A 91 2.67 -13.91 13.41
N ALA A 92 1.96 -12.87 13.87
CA ALA A 92 0.51 -12.81 13.81
C ALA A 92 0.00 -12.85 12.36
N ILE A 93 0.64 -12.11 11.45
CA ILE A 93 0.31 -12.10 10.01
C ILE A 93 0.53 -13.49 9.40
N GLU A 94 1.65 -14.14 9.70
CA GLU A 94 1.94 -15.49 9.23
C GLU A 94 0.87 -16.49 9.67
N GLN A 95 0.42 -16.39 10.92
CA GLN A 95 -0.53 -17.34 11.51
C GLN A 95 -1.98 -17.08 11.09
N GLU A 96 -2.39 -15.83 10.91
CA GLU A 96 -3.80 -15.46 10.74
C GLU A 96 -4.15 -14.97 9.33
N VAL A 97 -3.22 -14.28 8.64
CA VAL A 97 -3.50 -13.70 7.32
C VAL A 97 -3.20 -14.70 6.20
N ILE A 98 -2.04 -15.37 6.24
CA ILE A 98 -1.62 -16.30 5.18
C ILE A 98 -2.64 -17.42 4.94
N PRO A 99 -3.27 -18.05 5.96
CA PRO A 99 -4.31 -19.05 5.72
C PRO A 99 -5.51 -18.52 4.93
N VAL A 100 -5.94 -17.27 5.21
CA VAL A 100 -7.03 -16.61 4.49
C VAL A 100 -6.61 -16.30 3.05
N VAL A 101 -5.38 -15.80 2.84
CA VAL A 101 -4.85 -15.60 1.49
C VAL A 101 -4.83 -16.92 0.71
N ARG A 102 -4.33 -18.01 1.31
CA ARG A 102 -4.31 -19.36 0.71
C ARG A 102 -5.70 -19.85 0.34
N LYS A 103 -6.70 -19.67 1.21
CA LYS A 103 -8.11 -20.02 0.93
C LYS A 103 -8.57 -19.37 -0.38
N TYR A 104 -8.35 -18.07 -0.54
CA TYR A 104 -8.81 -17.33 -1.72
C TYR A 104 -7.95 -17.54 -2.97
N THR A 105 -6.64 -17.77 -2.84
CA THR A 105 -5.78 -18.11 -3.98
C THR A 105 -6.05 -19.53 -4.49
N THR A 106 -6.33 -20.49 -3.61
CA THR A 106 -6.81 -21.83 -4.00
C THR A 106 -8.16 -21.75 -4.70
N ARG A 107 -9.11 -20.97 -4.17
CA ARG A 107 -10.42 -20.75 -4.83
C ARG A 107 -10.24 -20.14 -6.22
N LYS A 108 -9.36 -19.15 -6.36
CA LYS A 108 -9.01 -18.53 -7.64
C LYS A 108 -8.42 -19.54 -8.64
N ALA A 109 -7.45 -20.34 -8.22
CA ALA A 109 -6.86 -21.38 -9.07
C ALA A 109 -7.91 -22.37 -9.58
N ALA A 110 -8.82 -22.81 -8.70
CA ALA A 110 -9.93 -23.69 -9.05
C ALA A 110 -10.89 -23.06 -10.07
N GLN A 111 -11.27 -21.78 -9.88
CA GLN A 111 -12.11 -21.04 -10.82
C GLN A 111 -11.45 -20.91 -12.20
N MET A 112 -10.13 -20.74 -12.24
CA MET A 112 -9.34 -20.65 -13.46
C MET A 112 -8.98 -22.02 -14.07
N SER A 113 -9.40 -23.12 -13.44
CA SER A 113 -9.06 -24.50 -13.86
C SER A 113 -7.55 -24.76 -13.96
N ILE A 114 -6.75 -24.18 -13.06
CA ILE A 114 -5.30 -24.37 -12.97
C ILE A 114 -4.91 -25.00 -11.63
N LYS A 115 -3.82 -25.78 -11.62
CA LYS A 115 -3.35 -26.50 -10.43
C LYS A 115 -2.75 -25.57 -9.39
N THR A 116 -1.92 -24.65 -9.84
CA THR A 116 -1.20 -23.66 -9.01
C THR A 116 -1.22 -22.32 -9.72
N LEU A 117 -1.32 -21.23 -8.96
CA LEU A 117 -1.16 -19.88 -9.51
C LEU A 117 0.32 -19.66 -9.83
N ARG A 118 0.61 -19.13 -11.01
CA ARG A 118 1.90 -18.52 -11.32
C ARG A 118 1.85 -17.02 -10.98
N PRO A 119 2.98 -16.31 -10.87
CA PRO A 119 2.99 -14.88 -10.54
C PRO A 119 2.14 -14.01 -11.50
N TRP A 120 2.03 -14.41 -12.77
CA TRP A 120 1.20 -13.75 -13.79
C TRP A 120 -0.29 -14.12 -13.75
N ASP A 121 -0.72 -15.01 -12.84
CA ASP A 121 -2.11 -15.36 -12.64
C ASP A 121 -2.76 -14.56 -11.49
N SER A 122 -1.96 -13.81 -10.72
CA SER A 122 -2.41 -13.22 -9.44
C SER A 122 -3.39 -12.04 -9.58
N ASN A 123 -3.28 -11.27 -10.66
CA ASN A 123 -4.07 -10.02 -10.85
C ASN A 123 -5.28 -10.17 -11.78
N VAL A 124 -5.33 -11.22 -12.60
CA VAL A 124 -6.45 -11.41 -13.56
C VAL A 124 -7.77 -11.75 -12.87
N ASP A 125 -8.90 -11.44 -13.48
CA ASP A 125 -10.19 -11.94 -13.02
C ASP A 125 -10.28 -13.46 -13.15
N ALA A 126 -10.63 -14.15 -12.05
CA ALA A 126 -10.69 -15.62 -12.02
C ALA A 126 -11.79 -16.20 -12.92
N LEU A 127 -12.81 -15.40 -13.27
CA LEU A 127 -13.92 -15.80 -14.13
C LEU A 127 -13.74 -15.34 -15.59
N GLY A 128 -12.56 -14.80 -15.94
CA GLY A 128 -12.26 -14.34 -17.30
C GLY A 128 -13.04 -13.08 -17.71
N ARG A 129 -13.57 -12.32 -16.76
CA ARG A 129 -14.21 -11.03 -17.05
C ARG A 129 -13.15 -9.98 -17.41
N LYS A 130 -13.52 -9.02 -18.27
CA LYS A 130 -12.64 -7.91 -18.64
C LYS A 130 -12.21 -7.12 -17.39
N ALA A 131 -11.00 -6.56 -17.43
CA ALA A 131 -10.51 -5.66 -16.40
C ALA A 131 -11.46 -4.46 -16.21
N LEU A 132 -11.62 -4.01 -14.97
CA LEU A 132 -12.43 -2.83 -14.66
C LEU A 132 -11.76 -1.56 -15.21
N ARG A 133 -12.51 -0.78 -15.99
CA ARG A 133 -12.08 0.50 -16.58
C ARG A 133 -13.05 1.62 -16.19
N PRO A 134 -12.90 2.19 -14.98
CA PRO A 134 -13.84 3.18 -14.45
C PRO A 134 -13.84 4.52 -15.20
N PHE A 135 -12.74 4.88 -15.86
CA PHE A 135 -12.58 6.15 -16.54
C PHE A 135 -11.59 6.04 -17.71
N GLU A 136 -11.68 6.98 -18.65
CA GLU A 136 -10.78 7.11 -19.80
C GLU A 136 -9.87 8.34 -19.68
N THR A 137 -10.30 9.37 -18.94
CA THR A 137 -9.57 10.63 -18.77
C THR A 137 -9.42 11.00 -17.30
N VAL A 138 -8.38 11.77 -16.97
CA VAL A 138 -8.16 12.29 -15.62
C VAL A 138 -9.36 13.10 -15.12
N ALA A 139 -9.99 13.89 -15.98
CA ALA A 139 -11.19 14.66 -15.62
C ALA A 139 -12.35 13.78 -15.16
N GLN A 140 -12.58 12.63 -15.83
CA GLN A 140 -13.62 11.67 -15.42
C GLN A 140 -13.30 11.02 -14.06
N LEU A 141 -12.02 10.71 -13.80
CA LEU A 141 -11.58 10.22 -12.50
C LEU A 141 -11.86 11.26 -11.40
N GLU A 142 -11.41 12.50 -11.60
CA GLU A 142 -11.64 13.59 -10.64
C GLU A 142 -13.13 13.84 -10.39
N ASP A 143 -13.96 13.86 -11.44
CA ASP A 143 -15.40 14.07 -11.29
C ASP A 143 -16.07 12.94 -10.52
N GLY A 144 -15.65 11.69 -10.73
CA GLY A 144 -16.18 10.55 -9.97
C GLY A 144 -15.76 10.58 -8.51
N ILE A 145 -14.49 10.87 -8.22
CA ILE A 145 -13.99 11.03 -6.85
C ILE A 145 -14.69 12.20 -6.15
N GLN A 146 -14.90 13.32 -6.83
CA GLN A 146 -15.65 14.46 -6.29
C GLN A 146 -17.08 14.07 -5.90
N ARG A 147 -17.79 13.31 -6.74
CA ARG A 147 -19.14 12.83 -6.43
C ARG A 147 -19.14 11.88 -5.23
N ILE A 148 -18.17 10.99 -5.14
CA ILE A 148 -17.97 10.09 -4.00
C ILE A 148 -17.79 10.91 -2.71
N PHE A 149 -16.87 11.87 -2.68
CA PHE A 149 -16.65 12.67 -1.48
C PHE A 149 -17.84 13.53 -1.09
N ASN A 150 -18.57 14.10 -2.06
CA ASN A 150 -19.81 14.83 -1.77
C ASN A 150 -20.88 13.95 -1.08
N ARG A 151 -20.85 12.64 -1.33
CA ARG A 151 -21.78 11.64 -0.77
C ARG A 151 -21.33 11.10 0.58
N ILE A 152 -20.02 11.00 0.80
CA ILE A 152 -19.42 10.63 2.09
C ILE A 152 -19.62 11.78 3.09
N ASP A 153 -19.14 12.97 2.74
CA ASP A 153 -19.17 14.16 3.61
C ASP A 153 -18.98 15.43 2.76
N PRO A 154 -19.94 16.39 2.77
CA PRO A 154 -19.82 17.63 2.00
C PRO A 154 -18.56 18.47 2.32
N VAL A 155 -18.00 18.37 3.53
CA VAL A 155 -16.75 19.06 3.89
C VAL A 155 -15.57 18.41 3.18
N LEU A 156 -15.48 17.08 3.17
CA LEU A 156 -14.45 16.36 2.40
C LEU A 156 -14.61 16.60 0.89
N GLY A 157 -15.85 16.65 0.41
CA GLY A 157 -16.16 17.07 -0.96
C GLY A 157 -15.64 18.47 -1.28
N SER A 158 -15.85 19.43 -0.38
CA SER A 158 -15.31 20.79 -0.53
C SER A 158 -13.78 20.84 -0.48
N HIS A 159 -13.14 20.00 0.33
CA HIS A 159 -11.69 19.88 0.41
C HIS A 159 -11.11 19.39 -0.91
N PHE A 160 -11.63 18.29 -1.45
CA PHE A 160 -11.18 17.74 -2.74
C PHE A 160 -11.42 18.75 -3.88
N ASN A 161 -12.58 19.40 -3.92
CA ASN A 161 -12.89 20.39 -4.95
C ASN A 161 -11.87 21.53 -5.02
N ARG A 162 -11.36 21.98 -3.86
CA ARG A 162 -10.33 23.02 -3.80
C ARG A 162 -8.99 22.58 -4.37
N MET A 163 -8.70 21.27 -4.36
CA MET A 163 -7.45 20.72 -4.88
C MET A 163 -7.47 20.56 -6.41
N ARG A 164 -8.66 20.38 -7.00
CA ARG A 164 -8.83 20.27 -8.45
C ARG A 164 -8.38 21.53 -9.21
N ASP A 165 -8.29 22.66 -8.51
CA ASP A 165 -7.72 23.91 -9.04
C ASP A 165 -6.18 23.92 -9.01
N GLY A 166 -5.58 23.00 -9.78
CA GLY A 166 -4.14 22.98 -10.06
C GLY A 166 -3.25 22.24 -9.05
N ASN A 167 -3.83 21.49 -8.11
CA ASN A 167 -3.08 20.74 -7.09
C ASN A 167 -3.14 19.20 -7.27
N LEU A 168 -3.53 18.73 -8.46
CA LEU A 168 -3.54 17.31 -8.83
C LEU A 168 -2.66 17.09 -10.07
N ASP A 169 -1.62 16.25 -9.95
CA ASP A 169 -0.80 15.78 -11.08
C ASP A 169 -0.92 14.26 -11.22
N LEU A 170 -1.95 13.83 -11.93
CA LEU A 170 -2.40 12.43 -11.92
C LEU A 170 -1.90 11.62 -13.13
N GLU A 171 -1.78 12.22 -14.31
CA GLU A 171 -1.51 11.47 -15.55
C GLU A 171 -0.12 10.80 -15.55
N SER A 172 -0.05 9.53 -15.96
CA SER A 172 1.20 8.81 -16.20
C SER A 172 1.87 9.28 -17.49
N ARG A 173 3.17 9.62 -17.42
CA ARG A 173 3.94 10.11 -18.58
C ARG A 173 5.41 9.75 -18.49
N ARG A 174 6.10 9.73 -19.65
CA ARG A 174 7.54 9.44 -19.72
C ARG A 174 8.33 10.38 -18.80
N ASN A 175 9.33 9.82 -18.11
CA ASN A 175 10.21 10.51 -17.15
C ASN A 175 9.50 11.06 -15.90
N LYS A 176 8.21 10.79 -15.69
CA LYS A 176 7.56 11.03 -14.39
C LYS A 176 8.05 9.99 -13.38
N ALA A 177 8.28 10.43 -12.14
CA ALA A 177 8.68 9.54 -11.06
C ALA A 177 7.59 8.48 -10.81
N PRO A 178 7.96 7.24 -10.42
CA PRO A 178 6.99 6.18 -10.16
C PRO A 178 6.22 6.42 -8.85
N GLY A 179 5.06 5.76 -8.73
CA GLY A 179 4.27 5.76 -7.50
C GLY A 179 3.24 6.90 -7.42
N ALA A 180 2.74 7.11 -6.21
CA ALA A 180 1.86 8.20 -5.84
C ALA A 180 2.30 8.74 -4.46
N TYR A 181 1.99 10.01 -4.19
CA TYR A 181 2.16 10.61 -2.88
C TYR A 181 1.30 11.88 -2.75
N CYS A 182 1.03 12.29 -1.51
CA CYS A 182 0.35 13.52 -1.18
C CYS A 182 1.25 14.47 -0.37
N GLY A 183 1.65 15.59 -0.96
CA GLY A 183 2.39 16.67 -0.30
C GLY A 183 1.51 17.77 0.28
N GLY A 184 2.06 18.59 1.19
CA GLY A 184 1.40 19.75 1.77
C GLY A 184 2.22 21.03 1.62
N PHE A 185 1.62 22.10 1.09
CA PHE A 185 2.26 23.42 1.06
C PHE A 185 1.82 24.25 2.26
N HIS A 186 2.59 24.21 3.35
CA HIS A 186 2.21 24.86 4.63
C HIS A 186 1.95 26.37 4.52
N GLN A 187 2.64 27.07 3.62
CA GLN A 187 2.43 28.51 3.44
C GLN A 187 1.06 28.84 2.82
N THR A 188 0.61 28.05 1.84
CA THR A 188 -0.67 28.27 1.16
C THR A 188 -1.82 27.47 1.79
N GLY A 189 -1.50 26.51 2.66
CA GLY A 189 -2.46 25.59 3.25
C GLY A 189 -3.10 24.66 2.22
N LYS A 190 -2.46 24.43 1.06
CA LYS A 190 -2.98 23.56 0.01
C LYS A 190 -2.22 22.22 -0.02
N PRO A 191 -2.90 21.06 0.05
CA PRO A 191 -2.29 19.79 -0.28
C PRO A 191 -2.10 19.65 -1.80
N TYR A 192 -1.27 18.69 -2.20
CA TYR A 192 -0.96 18.36 -3.58
C TYR A 192 -0.87 16.85 -3.75
N ILE A 193 -1.59 16.30 -4.72
CA ILE A 193 -1.53 14.86 -5.03
C ILE A 193 -0.76 14.64 -6.32
N PHE A 194 0.23 13.76 -6.24
CA PHE A 194 0.97 13.20 -7.36
C PHE A 194 0.57 11.73 -7.52
N ALA A 195 0.22 11.31 -8.73
CA ALA A 195 -0.06 9.91 -9.05
C ALA A 195 0.34 9.58 -10.50
N ASN A 196 0.24 8.30 -10.88
CA ASN A 196 0.49 7.83 -12.24
C ASN A 196 -0.70 6.99 -12.74
N VAL A 197 -1.82 7.65 -13.01
CA VAL A 197 -3.07 6.97 -13.41
C VAL A 197 -3.04 6.52 -14.87
N ILE A 198 -3.65 5.37 -15.14
CA ILE A 198 -3.68 4.70 -16.45
C ILE A 198 -5.09 4.14 -16.83
N GLY A 199 -6.13 4.45 -16.07
CA GLY A 199 -7.52 4.05 -16.35
C GLY A 199 -7.96 2.73 -15.71
N VAL A 200 -7.25 2.24 -14.68
CA VAL A 200 -7.58 0.98 -13.99
C VAL A 200 -8.27 1.24 -12.65
N HIS A 201 -8.88 0.20 -12.05
CA HIS A 201 -9.53 0.34 -10.72
C HIS A 201 -8.56 0.83 -9.64
N ASP A 202 -7.31 0.35 -9.64
CA ASP A 202 -6.30 0.75 -8.67
C ASP A 202 -6.04 2.27 -8.66
N ASP A 203 -6.30 2.97 -9.77
CA ASP A 203 -6.18 4.43 -9.83
C ASP A 203 -7.27 5.15 -9.01
N VAL A 204 -8.47 4.58 -8.95
CA VAL A 204 -9.57 5.08 -8.09
C VAL A 204 -9.18 4.93 -6.63
N VAL A 205 -8.67 3.75 -6.25
CA VAL A 205 -8.20 3.45 -4.89
C VAL A 205 -7.02 4.36 -4.53
N THR A 206 -6.06 4.53 -5.43
CA THR A 206 -4.90 5.43 -5.24
C THR A 206 -5.34 6.87 -4.99
N LEU A 207 -6.29 7.40 -5.77
CA LEU A 207 -6.73 8.78 -5.54
C LEU A 207 -7.54 8.94 -4.24
N LEU A 208 -8.28 7.91 -3.81
CA LEU A 208 -8.92 7.87 -2.49
C LEU A 208 -7.88 7.85 -1.35
N HIS A 209 -6.84 7.01 -1.50
CA HIS A 209 -5.71 6.91 -0.57
C HIS A 209 -5.03 8.27 -0.37
N GLU A 210 -4.56 8.88 -1.45
CA GLU A 210 -3.87 10.16 -1.39
C GLU A 210 -4.77 11.30 -0.92
N SER A 211 -6.08 11.21 -1.19
CA SER A 211 -7.05 12.17 -0.64
C SER A 211 -7.20 12.03 0.88
N GLY A 212 -7.07 10.84 1.45
CA GLY A 212 -7.05 10.65 2.90
C GLY A 212 -5.87 11.36 3.56
N HIS A 213 -4.67 11.31 2.96
CA HIS A 213 -3.54 12.13 3.39
C HIS A 213 -3.81 13.64 3.24
N ALA A 214 -4.41 14.06 2.11
CA ALA A 214 -4.76 15.46 1.89
C ALA A 214 -5.78 15.97 2.92
N PHE A 215 -6.75 15.15 3.30
CA PHE A 215 -7.73 15.46 4.34
C PHE A 215 -7.09 15.52 5.72
N HIS A 216 -6.14 14.64 6.03
CA HIS A 216 -5.37 14.74 7.28
C HIS A 216 -4.66 16.10 7.40
N PHE A 217 -4.04 16.54 6.31
CA PHE A 217 -3.42 17.86 6.23
C PHE A 217 -4.41 19.01 6.39
N LEU A 218 -5.58 18.93 5.76
CA LEU A 218 -6.59 19.99 5.80
C LEU A 218 -7.33 20.07 7.14
N GLU A 219 -7.71 18.93 7.73
CA GLU A 219 -8.45 18.87 9.01
C GLU A 219 -7.58 19.36 10.17
N SER A 220 -6.27 19.15 10.11
CA SER A 220 -5.31 19.63 11.11
C SER A 220 -4.78 21.05 10.84
N ALA A 221 -5.19 21.70 9.75
CA ALA A 221 -4.63 22.98 9.31
C ALA A 221 -4.84 24.15 10.30
N HIS A 222 -5.79 23.99 11.22
CA HIS A 222 -6.11 24.93 12.29
C HIS A 222 -5.08 24.95 13.44
N LEU A 223 -4.18 23.96 13.50
CA LEU A 223 -3.10 23.91 14.49
C LEU A 223 -2.02 24.96 14.18
N ASP A 224 -1.35 25.48 15.21
CA ASP A 224 -0.47 26.63 15.07
C ASP A 224 0.90 26.26 14.47
N THR A 225 1.52 25.19 14.98
CA THR A 225 2.87 24.79 14.56
C THR A 225 2.82 23.82 13.39
N ILE A 226 3.87 23.82 12.56
CA ILE A 226 4.00 22.88 11.45
C ILE A 226 4.11 21.44 11.99
N TRP A 227 4.82 21.24 13.09
CA TRP A 227 5.03 19.94 13.73
C TRP A 227 3.76 19.32 14.30
N ASP A 228 2.81 20.14 14.77
CA ASP A 228 1.52 19.67 15.29
C ASP A 228 0.55 19.28 14.17
N LYS A 229 0.72 19.82 12.96
CA LYS A 229 -0.17 19.51 11.83
C LYS A 229 0.02 18.05 11.42
N GLY A 230 -1.10 17.40 11.12
CA GLY A 230 -1.11 16.13 10.43
C GLY A 230 -0.56 16.34 9.02
N GLY A 231 0.46 15.60 8.64
CA GLY A 231 1.15 15.85 7.38
C GLY A 231 2.42 15.02 7.27
N MET A 232 3.10 15.14 6.13
CA MET A 232 4.27 14.34 5.73
C MET A 232 5.54 14.54 6.58
N GLU A 233 5.43 15.18 7.75
CA GLU A 233 6.55 15.41 8.65
C GLU A 233 6.83 14.18 9.53
N ALA A 234 8.04 14.11 10.09
CA ALA A 234 8.69 12.88 10.55
C ALA A 234 8.14 12.21 11.83
N VAL A 235 6.86 12.42 12.18
CA VAL A 235 6.25 11.90 13.41
C VAL A 235 4.89 11.26 13.10
N ASN A 236 4.63 10.09 13.70
CA ASN A 236 3.39 9.32 13.55
C ASN A 236 3.03 8.98 12.09
N TYR A 237 4.01 8.61 11.24
CA TYR A 237 3.75 8.20 9.85
C TYR A 237 2.72 7.08 9.75
N GLU A 238 2.68 6.19 10.74
CA GLU A 238 1.70 5.11 10.88
C GLU A 238 0.27 5.67 10.84
N PHE A 239 0.00 6.77 11.54
CA PHE A 239 -1.33 7.39 11.55
C PHE A 239 -1.61 8.18 10.27
N GLY A 240 -0.56 8.73 9.64
CA GLY A 240 -0.64 9.26 8.28
C GLY A 240 -1.22 8.23 7.31
N GLU A 241 -0.75 6.98 7.39
CA GLU A 241 -1.26 5.86 6.59
C GLU A 241 -2.64 5.36 7.04
N VAL A 242 -3.00 5.47 8.33
CA VAL A 242 -4.39 5.23 8.76
C VAL A 242 -5.33 6.21 8.06
N ALA A 243 -4.92 7.47 7.91
CA ALA A 243 -5.71 8.48 7.22
C ALA A 243 -6.03 8.07 5.77
N SER A 244 -5.04 7.60 5.02
CA SER A 244 -5.19 7.19 3.64
C SER A 244 -5.96 5.88 3.49
N MET A 245 -5.52 4.81 4.16
CA MET A 245 -6.13 3.48 4.01
C MET A 245 -7.55 3.38 4.54
N ALA A 246 -7.89 4.11 5.61
CA ALA A 246 -9.26 4.14 6.09
C ALA A 246 -10.18 4.85 5.10
N MET A 247 -9.69 5.87 4.37
CA MET A 247 -10.49 6.55 3.35
C MET A 247 -10.86 5.63 2.19
N GLU A 248 -9.97 4.73 1.78
CA GLU A 248 -10.27 3.70 0.76
C GLU A 248 -11.47 2.84 1.17
N LEU A 249 -11.48 2.37 2.42
CA LEU A 249 -12.54 1.51 2.95
C LEU A 249 -13.84 2.27 3.28
N LEU A 250 -13.74 3.51 3.76
CA LEU A 250 -14.90 4.38 4.00
C LEU A 250 -15.58 4.79 2.69
N ALA A 251 -14.82 4.95 1.62
CA ALA A 251 -15.35 5.27 0.30
C ALA A 251 -15.90 4.06 -0.46
N ALA A 252 -15.54 2.83 -0.06
CA ALA A 252 -15.92 1.60 -0.75
C ALA A 252 -17.44 1.43 -1.03
N PRO A 253 -18.38 1.83 -0.14
CA PRO A 253 -19.82 1.78 -0.46
C PRO A 253 -20.24 2.74 -1.57
N TYR A 254 -19.48 3.81 -1.82
CA TYR A 254 -19.84 4.91 -2.72
C TYR A 254 -19.30 4.75 -4.14
N ILE A 255 -18.49 3.73 -4.41
CA ILE A 255 -17.93 3.49 -5.75
C ILE A 255 -18.97 3.01 -6.78
N GLU A 256 -20.17 2.67 -6.31
CA GLU A 256 -21.33 2.33 -7.14
C GLU A 256 -22.00 3.59 -7.70
N LYS A 257 -22.47 3.56 -8.95
CA LYS A 257 -23.06 4.72 -9.65
C LYS A 257 -24.25 5.31 -8.90
N GLU A 258 -25.12 4.47 -8.32
CA GLU A 258 -26.27 4.94 -7.53
C GLU A 258 -25.84 5.77 -6.31
N GLN A 259 -24.66 5.49 -5.78
CA GLN A 259 -24.03 6.20 -4.66
C GLN A 259 -23.07 7.30 -5.10
N GLY A 260 -22.93 7.55 -6.41
CA GLY A 260 -22.12 8.63 -7.00
C GLY A 260 -20.84 8.20 -7.71
N GLY A 261 -20.46 6.92 -7.62
CA GLY A 261 -19.19 6.39 -8.13
C GLY A 261 -19.18 6.06 -9.63
N PHE A 262 -18.49 4.96 -9.97
CA PHE A 262 -18.11 4.61 -11.34
C PHE A 262 -18.81 3.35 -11.88
N TYR A 263 -19.22 2.44 -10.99
CA TYR A 263 -19.54 1.06 -11.35
C TYR A 263 -21.03 0.74 -11.22
N GLU A 264 -21.52 -0.18 -12.04
CA GLU A 264 -22.78 -0.88 -11.76
C GLU A 264 -22.63 -1.78 -10.51
N ALA A 265 -23.74 -2.19 -9.89
CA ALA A 265 -23.73 -2.93 -8.62
C ALA A 265 -22.81 -4.16 -8.60
N ASP A 266 -22.81 -4.95 -9.69
CA ASP A 266 -21.99 -6.17 -9.80
C ASP A 266 -20.49 -5.86 -9.94
N GLU A 267 -20.15 -4.82 -10.69
CA GLU A 267 -18.77 -4.34 -10.84
C GLU A 267 -18.27 -3.68 -9.56
N ALA A 268 -19.13 -2.92 -8.87
CA ALA A 268 -18.82 -2.33 -7.57
C ALA A 268 -18.55 -3.41 -6.52
N ARG A 269 -19.36 -4.47 -6.50
CA ARG A 269 -19.14 -5.64 -5.62
C ARG A 269 -17.80 -6.31 -5.93
N ARG A 270 -17.49 -6.52 -7.21
CA ARG A 270 -16.21 -7.08 -7.65
C ARG A 270 -15.04 -6.20 -7.21
N ALA A 271 -15.11 -4.90 -7.46
CA ALA A 271 -14.08 -3.93 -7.09
C ALA A 271 -13.79 -3.95 -5.58
N ARG A 272 -14.84 -3.93 -4.73
CA ARG A 272 -14.69 -4.05 -3.28
C ARG A 272 -14.01 -5.35 -2.86
N ASN A 273 -14.37 -6.47 -3.50
CA ASN A 273 -13.76 -7.76 -3.20
C ASN A 273 -12.29 -7.82 -3.62
N GLU A 274 -11.97 -7.31 -4.82
CA GLU A 274 -10.59 -7.22 -5.31
C GLU A 274 -9.72 -6.37 -4.38
N HIS A 275 -10.26 -5.26 -3.86
CA HIS A 275 -9.60 -4.40 -2.89
C HIS A 275 -9.37 -5.10 -1.53
N LEU A 276 -10.37 -5.79 -0.97
CA LEU A 276 -10.18 -6.57 0.26
C LEU A 276 -9.15 -7.70 0.08
N LEU A 277 -9.15 -8.36 -1.08
CA LEU A 277 -8.16 -9.38 -1.43
C LEU A 277 -6.76 -8.79 -1.58
N SER A 278 -6.63 -7.57 -2.10
CA SER A 278 -5.33 -6.89 -2.20
C SER A 278 -4.78 -6.52 -0.83
N ILE A 279 -5.64 -6.04 0.09
CA ILE A 279 -5.30 -5.76 1.49
C ILE A 279 -4.69 -6.99 2.18
N ILE A 280 -5.37 -8.14 2.14
CA ILE A 280 -4.88 -9.34 2.84
C ILE A 280 -3.61 -9.92 2.20
N LYS A 281 -3.43 -9.75 0.88
CA LYS A 281 -2.19 -10.14 0.19
C LYS A 281 -1.02 -9.20 0.50
N PHE A 282 -1.32 -7.93 0.76
CA PHE A 282 -0.33 -6.92 1.08
C PHE A 282 0.31 -7.15 2.45
N LEU A 283 -0.45 -7.56 3.47
CA LEU A 283 0.07 -7.73 4.83
C LEU A 283 1.27 -8.72 4.91
N PRO A 284 1.24 -9.94 4.33
CA PRO A 284 2.42 -10.81 4.30
C PRO A 284 3.57 -10.20 3.48
N TYR A 285 3.26 -9.49 2.39
CA TYR A 285 4.28 -8.82 1.59
C TYR A 285 4.99 -7.70 2.36
N MET A 286 4.25 -6.97 3.18
CA MET A 286 4.79 -6.00 4.13
C MET A 286 5.77 -6.66 5.10
N SER A 287 5.41 -7.81 5.66
CA SER A 287 6.30 -8.58 6.54
C SER A 287 7.60 -9.00 5.84
N VAL A 288 7.58 -9.34 4.54
CA VAL A 288 8.81 -9.62 3.76
C VAL A 288 9.73 -8.40 3.75
N VAL A 289 9.19 -7.24 3.39
CA VAL A 289 9.98 -6.01 3.23
C VAL A 289 10.55 -5.53 4.57
N ASP A 290 9.74 -5.51 5.62
CA ASP A 290 10.18 -5.05 6.94
C ASP A 290 11.17 -6.05 7.58
N SER A 291 10.90 -7.36 7.49
CA SER A 291 11.84 -8.39 7.98
C SER A 291 13.18 -8.36 7.26
N PHE A 292 13.19 -8.07 5.95
CA PHE A 292 14.43 -7.91 5.20
C PHE A 292 15.25 -6.73 5.74
N GLN A 293 14.60 -5.62 6.08
CA GLN A 293 15.27 -4.45 6.65
C GLN A 293 15.78 -4.70 8.07
N HIS A 294 15.01 -5.40 8.92
CA HIS A 294 15.50 -5.84 10.22
C HIS A 294 16.78 -6.66 10.09
N TRP A 295 16.78 -7.66 9.21
CA TRP A 295 17.97 -8.47 8.97
C TRP A 295 19.15 -7.65 8.43
N VAL A 296 18.98 -6.88 7.36
CA VAL A 296 20.11 -6.22 6.69
C VAL A 296 20.78 -5.16 7.58
N TYR A 297 20.01 -4.48 8.43
CA TYR A 297 20.54 -3.41 9.26
C TYR A 297 20.98 -3.85 10.66
N ALA A 298 20.39 -4.90 11.23
CA ALA A 298 20.68 -5.32 12.61
C ALA A 298 21.41 -6.67 12.73
N GLU A 299 21.34 -7.55 11.72
CA GLU A 299 21.86 -8.93 11.83
C GLU A 299 22.92 -9.26 10.78
N ALA A 300 22.79 -8.72 9.56
CA ALA A 300 23.69 -9.02 8.46
C ALA A 300 25.13 -8.56 8.77
N PRO A 301 26.15 -9.30 8.31
CA PRO A 301 27.54 -8.94 8.54
C PRO A 301 27.91 -7.58 7.92
N VAL A 302 29.00 -6.97 8.41
CA VAL A 302 29.48 -5.67 7.93
C VAL A 302 29.75 -5.71 6.41
N GLN A 303 30.34 -6.80 5.93
CA GLN A 303 30.68 -7.06 4.53
C GLN A 303 29.65 -7.91 3.77
N VAL A 304 28.36 -7.75 4.06
CA VAL A 304 27.28 -8.46 3.36
C VAL A 304 27.30 -8.20 1.86
N SER A 305 27.03 -9.25 1.09
CA SER A 305 26.95 -9.23 -0.37
C SER A 305 25.51 -9.14 -0.88
N ALA A 306 25.35 -8.73 -2.14
CA ALA A 306 24.06 -8.75 -2.82
C ALA A 306 23.45 -10.18 -2.87
N ALA A 307 24.29 -11.20 -3.09
CA ALA A 307 23.84 -12.59 -3.11
C ALA A 307 23.28 -13.06 -1.75
N GLU A 308 23.84 -12.58 -0.63
CA GLU A 308 23.27 -12.84 0.70
C GLU A 308 21.95 -12.09 0.91
N CYS A 309 21.81 -10.87 0.37
CA CYS A 309 20.55 -10.14 0.37
C CYS A 309 19.46 -10.88 -0.43
N ASP A 310 19.81 -11.37 -1.62
CA ASP A 310 18.93 -12.20 -2.45
C ASP A 310 18.50 -13.48 -1.73
N ALA A 311 19.46 -14.19 -1.11
CA ALA A 311 19.19 -15.40 -0.35
C ALA A 311 18.22 -15.11 0.81
N LYS A 312 18.45 -14.02 1.57
CA LYS A 312 17.54 -13.63 2.64
C LYS A 312 16.15 -13.25 2.13
N TRP A 313 16.07 -12.50 1.04
CA TRP A 313 14.80 -12.15 0.43
C TRP A 313 14.04 -13.40 -0.03
N GLY A 314 14.72 -14.37 -0.64
CA GLY A 314 14.14 -15.66 -1.03
C GLY A 314 13.57 -16.44 0.15
N GLU A 315 14.31 -16.54 1.26
CA GLU A 315 13.85 -17.16 2.51
C GLU A 315 12.57 -16.50 3.03
N LEU A 316 12.55 -15.16 3.10
CA LEU A 316 11.40 -14.40 3.57
C LEU A 316 10.21 -14.52 2.62
N TRP A 317 10.46 -14.55 1.31
CA TRP A 317 9.43 -14.76 0.31
C TRP A 317 8.77 -16.14 0.47
N ASP A 318 9.56 -17.19 0.68
CA ASP A 318 9.01 -18.54 0.88
C ASP A 318 8.21 -18.64 2.18
N ARG A 319 8.64 -17.95 3.24
CA ARG A 319 7.92 -17.85 4.52
C ARG A 319 6.55 -17.16 4.36
N PHE A 320 6.52 -15.98 3.75
CA PHE A 320 5.32 -15.13 3.77
C PHE A 320 4.45 -15.19 2.51
N MET A 321 5.01 -15.55 1.35
CA MET A 321 4.35 -15.44 0.03
C MET A 321 4.14 -16.79 -0.67
N GLY A 322 4.30 -17.91 0.05
CA GLY A 322 4.33 -19.27 -0.50
C GLY A 322 2.99 -19.86 -0.99
N TRP A 323 2.13 -19.10 -1.65
CA TRP A 323 0.89 -19.58 -2.29
C TRP A 323 0.95 -19.55 -3.83
N GLU A 324 2.02 -19.02 -4.41
CA GLU A 324 2.31 -19.04 -5.84
C GLU A 324 3.41 -20.06 -6.16
N ASP A 325 3.35 -20.64 -7.35
CA ASP A 325 4.42 -21.48 -7.89
C ASP A 325 5.46 -20.62 -8.62
N TRP A 326 6.66 -20.57 -8.05
CA TRP A 326 7.83 -19.87 -8.58
C TRP A 326 8.83 -20.81 -9.27
N SER A 327 8.45 -22.07 -9.58
CA SER A 327 9.36 -23.03 -10.21
C SER A 327 9.95 -22.48 -11.51
N GLY A 328 11.29 -22.48 -11.62
CA GLY A 328 12.02 -21.95 -12.76
C GLY A 328 12.13 -20.42 -12.82
N LEU A 329 11.76 -19.71 -11.75
CA LEU A 329 11.76 -18.25 -11.63
C LEU A 329 12.60 -17.76 -10.44
N ASP A 330 13.66 -18.51 -10.08
CA ASP A 330 14.45 -18.25 -8.86
C ASP A 330 15.06 -16.84 -8.88
N ASN A 331 15.60 -16.40 -10.03
CA ASN A 331 16.20 -15.08 -10.17
C ASN A 331 15.18 -13.95 -10.00
N GLU A 332 13.99 -14.12 -10.55
CA GLU A 332 12.88 -13.17 -10.45
C GLU A 332 12.31 -13.11 -9.03
N LYS A 333 12.30 -14.25 -8.32
CA LYS A 333 11.86 -14.34 -6.93
C LYS A 333 12.81 -13.58 -6.01
N VAL A 334 14.09 -13.94 -6.03
CA VAL A 334 15.09 -13.42 -5.07
C VAL A 334 15.42 -11.96 -5.30
N SER A 335 15.31 -11.47 -6.54
CA SER A 335 15.55 -10.06 -6.86
C SER A 335 14.43 -9.10 -6.40
N GLY A 336 13.42 -9.56 -5.67
CA GLY A 336 12.24 -8.75 -5.36
C GLY A 336 12.48 -7.50 -4.53
N TRP A 337 13.56 -7.44 -3.74
CA TRP A 337 13.94 -6.26 -2.97
C TRP A 337 14.32 -5.08 -3.86
N HIS A 338 14.87 -5.31 -5.06
CA HIS A 338 15.19 -4.28 -6.05
C HIS A 338 13.97 -3.49 -6.53
N ARG A 339 12.81 -4.14 -6.54
CA ARG A 339 11.56 -3.59 -7.09
C ARG A 339 10.84 -2.68 -6.09
N LYS A 340 11.43 -2.41 -4.91
CA LYS A 340 10.83 -1.63 -3.83
C LYS A 340 11.63 -0.37 -3.54
N LEU A 341 11.14 0.75 -4.08
CA LEU A 341 11.72 2.08 -3.89
C LEU A 341 11.97 2.40 -2.41
N HIS A 342 11.06 2.03 -1.51
CA HIS A 342 11.15 2.29 -0.07
C HIS A 342 12.41 1.73 0.57
N ILE A 343 12.89 0.54 0.16
CA ILE A 343 14.14 -0.05 0.67
C ILE A 343 15.34 0.85 0.35
N PHE A 344 15.31 1.52 -0.80
CA PHE A 344 16.36 2.39 -1.28
C PHE A 344 16.23 3.81 -0.74
N HIS A 345 15.02 4.36 -0.59
CA HIS A 345 14.80 5.78 -0.29
C HIS A 345 14.41 6.05 1.17
N SER A 346 13.61 5.17 1.77
CA SER A 346 12.94 5.40 3.05
C SER A 346 13.07 4.17 3.95
N PRO A 347 14.28 3.89 4.47
CA PRO A 347 14.52 2.66 5.22
C PRO A 347 13.64 2.61 6.48
N PHE A 348 13.10 1.42 6.73
CA PHE A 348 12.07 1.08 7.72
C PHE A 348 10.68 1.69 7.51
N TYR A 349 10.44 2.52 6.49
CA TYR A 349 9.09 3.00 6.15
C TYR A 349 8.36 1.93 5.30
N TYR A 350 7.81 0.93 5.99
CA TYR A 350 6.96 -0.09 5.36
C TYR A 350 6.03 -0.78 6.37
N ILE A 351 6.51 -0.95 7.61
CA ILE A 351 5.70 -1.47 8.73
C ILE A 351 4.50 -0.55 9.03
N GLU A 352 4.65 0.74 8.79
CA GLU A 352 3.60 1.76 8.92
C GLU A 352 2.37 1.39 8.12
N TYR A 353 2.53 0.93 6.88
CA TYR A 353 1.42 0.46 6.05
C TYR A 353 0.71 -0.74 6.68
N GLY A 354 1.46 -1.66 7.31
CA GLY A 354 0.88 -2.81 8.02
C GLY A 354 0.06 -2.39 9.24
N LEU A 355 0.63 -1.53 10.09
CA LEU A 355 -0.05 -1.00 11.28
C LEU A 355 -1.27 -0.15 10.91
N ALA A 356 -1.15 0.63 9.85
CA ALA A 356 -2.23 1.45 9.33
C ALA A 356 -3.37 0.61 8.77
N GLN A 357 -3.05 -0.45 8.03
CA GLN A 357 -4.05 -1.33 7.47
C GLN A 357 -4.89 -2.02 8.56
N LEU A 358 -4.27 -2.43 9.68
CA LEU A 358 -5.02 -2.94 10.83
C LEU A 358 -5.88 -1.85 11.50
N GLY A 359 -5.41 -0.60 11.56
CA GLY A 359 -6.20 0.54 12.01
C GLY A 359 -7.41 0.80 11.09
N ALA A 360 -7.18 0.84 9.79
CA ALA A 360 -8.19 1.06 8.76
C ALA A 360 -9.27 -0.03 8.77
N LEU A 361 -8.89 -1.30 8.94
CA LEU A 361 -9.86 -2.40 9.07
C LEU A 361 -10.70 -2.29 10.35
N GLN A 362 -10.16 -1.79 11.45
CA GLN A 362 -10.95 -1.51 12.67
C GLN A 362 -11.92 -0.35 12.46
N ILE A 363 -11.50 0.73 11.79
CA ILE A 363 -12.38 1.86 11.44
C ILE A 363 -13.50 1.37 10.51
N TRP A 364 -13.16 0.57 9.51
CA TRP A 364 -14.13 -0.03 8.58
C TRP A 364 -15.11 -0.96 9.29
N ARG A 365 -14.63 -1.82 10.21
CA ARG A 365 -15.50 -2.65 11.08
C ARG A 365 -16.54 -1.79 11.79
N ASN A 366 -16.14 -0.65 12.33
CA ASN A 366 -17.05 0.27 13.01
C ASN A 366 -18.01 0.92 12.00
N ALA A 367 -17.53 1.30 10.81
CA ALA A 367 -18.35 1.91 9.75
C ALA A 367 -19.41 0.98 9.18
N LEU A 368 -19.17 -0.35 9.19
CA LEU A 368 -20.18 -1.35 8.84
C LEU A 368 -21.37 -1.39 9.82
N GLN A 369 -21.19 -0.89 11.05
CA GLN A 369 -22.25 -0.79 12.05
C GLN A 369 -22.90 0.60 12.07
N ASP A 370 -22.07 1.65 12.07
CA ASP A 370 -22.49 3.04 12.09
C ASP A 370 -21.48 3.89 11.30
N HIS A 371 -21.77 4.10 10.03
CA HIS A 371 -20.90 4.82 9.11
C HIS A 371 -20.66 6.26 9.57
N ALA A 372 -21.73 6.97 9.95
CA ALA A 372 -21.66 8.38 10.31
C ALA A 372 -20.78 8.59 11.56
N LYS A 373 -20.92 7.71 12.56
CA LYS A 373 -20.08 7.76 13.76
C LYS A 373 -18.62 7.44 13.44
N ALA A 374 -18.34 6.38 12.67
CA ALA A 374 -16.98 6.00 12.31
C ALA A 374 -16.28 7.12 11.53
N LEU A 375 -16.97 7.74 10.57
CA LEU A 375 -16.48 8.87 9.80
C LEU A 375 -16.22 10.10 10.70
N SER A 376 -17.12 10.41 11.64
CA SER A 376 -16.91 11.50 12.58
C SER A 376 -15.69 11.27 13.49
N GLN A 377 -15.48 10.05 13.98
CA GLN A 377 -14.31 9.68 14.78
C GLN A 377 -13.03 9.76 13.96
N TYR A 378 -13.06 9.25 12.72
CA TYR A 378 -11.96 9.36 11.77
C TYR A 378 -11.56 10.83 11.56
N ARG A 379 -12.51 11.70 11.19
CA ARG A 379 -12.24 13.14 10.97
C ARG A 379 -11.74 13.85 12.24
N TYR A 380 -12.31 13.53 13.39
CA TYR A 380 -11.82 14.04 14.67
C TYR A 380 -10.36 13.66 14.90
N ALA A 381 -9.99 12.40 14.69
CA ALA A 381 -8.62 11.95 14.85
C ALA A 381 -7.66 12.64 13.86
N LEU A 382 -8.07 12.85 12.60
CA LEU A 382 -7.31 13.65 11.64
C LEU A 382 -7.07 15.09 12.14
N SER A 383 -8.09 15.71 12.74
CA SER A 383 -8.00 17.09 13.23
C SER A 383 -6.98 17.26 14.36
N LEU A 384 -6.64 16.19 15.08
CA LEU A 384 -5.61 16.22 16.13
C LEU A 384 -4.19 16.35 15.58
N GLY A 385 -3.98 16.06 14.29
CA GLY A 385 -2.66 16.03 13.68
C GLY A 385 -1.68 15.17 14.47
N ASN A 386 -0.54 15.74 14.82
CA ASN A 386 0.53 15.10 15.60
C ASN A 386 0.55 15.52 17.08
N THR A 387 -0.51 16.16 17.58
CA THR A 387 -0.58 16.64 18.98
C THR A 387 -0.76 15.53 20.02
N LYS A 388 -0.90 14.27 19.57
CA LYS A 388 -1.14 13.10 20.42
C LYS A 388 -0.17 11.96 20.10
N PRO A 389 0.18 11.13 21.10
CA PRO A 389 0.89 9.88 20.87
C PRO A 389 0.10 8.93 19.97
N LEU A 390 0.81 8.07 19.23
CA LEU A 390 0.21 7.16 18.26
C LEU A 390 -0.97 6.31 18.81
N PRO A 391 -0.90 5.68 20.01
CA PRO A 391 -2.04 4.93 20.55
C PRO A 391 -3.30 5.78 20.77
N GLU A 392 -3.14 7.04 21.18
CA GLU A 392 -4.26 7.96 21.42
C GLU A 392 -4.91 8.40 20.09
N LEU A 393 -4.12 8.56 19.02
CA LEU A 393 -4.65 8.83 17.68
C LEU A 393 -5.51 7.66 17.17
N TYR A 394 -5.02 6.43 17.32
CA TYR A 394 -5.81 5.22 17.00
C TYR A 394 -7.10 5.19 17.81
N GLN A 395 -7.02 5.45 19.12
CA GLN A 395 -8.20 5.47 20.00
C GLN A 395 -9.21 6.55 19.59
N ALA A 396 -8.74 7.75 19.22
CA ALA A 396 -9.60 8.84 18.74
C ALA A 396 -10.37 8.44 17.47
N ALA A 397 -9.75 7.65 16.58
CA ALA A 397 -10.38 7.10 15.39
C ALA A 397 -11.31 5.89 15.66
N GLY A 398 -11.46 5.47 16.92
CA GLY A 398 -12.24 4.28 17.28
C GLY A 398 -11.51 2.95 17.03
N ALA A 399 -10.19 2.99 16.85
CA ALA A 399 -9.33 1.83 16.67
C ALA A 399 -8.37 1.67 17.87
N ARG A 400 -7.52 0.65 17.82
CA ARG A 400 -6.41 0.46 18.76
C ARG A 400 -5.15 0.12 17.98
N LEU A 401 -4.01 0.70 18.38
CA LEU A 401 -2.71 0.26 17.89
C LEU A 401 -2.45 -1.16 18.41
N ALA A 402 -2.33 -2.12 17.50
CA ALA A 402 -2.29 -3.55 17.84
C ALA A 402 -1.25 -4.29 17.00
N PHE A 403 -0.57 -5.21 17.67
CA PHE A 403 0.43 -6.13 17.11
C PHE A 403 0.07 -7.59 17.41
N ASP A 404 -0.94 -7.78 18.27
CA ASP A 404 -1.30 -9.09 18.81
C ASP A 404 -2.12 -9.92 17.81
N ARG A 405 -1.89 -11.24 17.89
CA ARG A 405 -2.58 -12.25 17.08
C ARG A 405 -4.09 -12.17 17.19
N ALA A 406 -4.65 -11.89 18.37
CA ALA A 406 -6.09 -11.87 18.59
C ALA A 406 -6.77 -10.79 17.73
N THR A 407 -6.17 -9.61 17.64
CA THR A 407 -6.67 -8.52 16.80
C THR A 407 -6.57 -8.87 15.32
N VAL A 408 -5.43 -9.42 14.88
CA VAL A 408 -5.28 -9.84 13.47
C VAL A 408 -6.31 -10.92 13.11
N ALA A 409 -6.53 -11.91 13.97
CA ALA A 409 -7.53 -12.96 13.77
C ALA A 409 -8.95 -12.40 13.64
N GLU A 410 -9.35 -11.47 14.52
CA GLU A 410 -10.65 -10.80 14.47
C GLU A 410 -10.87 -10.08 13.14
N LEU A 411 -9.87 -9.30 12.69
CA LEU A 411 -9.95 -8.55 11.43
C LEU A 411 -9.95 -9.47 10.21
N MET A 412 -9.19 -10.57 10.23
CA MET A 412 -9.23 -11.57 9.16
C MET A 412 -10.58 -12.28 9.10
N GLN A 413 -11.18 -12.59 10.25
CA GLN A 413 -12.54 -13.13 10.29
C GLN A 413 -13.56 -12.16 9.70
N LEU A 414 -13.45 -10.85 10.00
CA LEU A 414 -14.29 -9.84 9.39
C LEU A 414 -14.15 -9.80 7.87
N VAL A 415 -12.91 -9.76 7.36
CA VAL A 415 -12.65 -9.73 5.91
C VAL A 415 -13.20 -10.99 5.24
N ASP A 416 -12.95 -12.17 5.80
CA ASP A 416 -13.45 -13.45 5.30
C ASP A 416 -14.99 -13.45 5.24
N GLN A 417 -15.66 -13.01 6.29
CA GLN A 417 -17.13 -12.92 6.31
C GLN A 417 -17.68 -11.98 5.25
N GLN A 418 -16.98 -10.87 4.93
CA GLN A 418 -17.43 -9.93 3.91
C GLN A 418 -17.18 -10.49 2.50
N LEU A 419 -16.05 -11.16 2.28
CA LEU A 419 -15.74 -11.83 1.02
C LEU A 419 -16.68 -13.02 0.74
N GLU A 420 -17.06 -13.81 1.75
CA GLU A 420 -18.01 -14.93 1.57
C GLU A 420 -19.44 -14.48 1.26
N LYS A 421 -19.83 -13.26 1.63
CA LYS A 421 -21.16 -12.72 1.27
C LYS A 421 -21.27 -12.37 -0.21
N THR A 422 -20.15 -12.19 -0.90
CA THR A 422 -20.09 -11.46 -2.17
C THR A 422 -19.35 -12.19 -3.30
N LEU A 423 -18.50 -13.18 -2.98
CA LEU A 423 -17.80 -14.05 -3.93
C LEU A 423 -18.58 -15.33 -4.22
#